data_AF-A0A3M1VHS5-F1
#
_entry.id   AF-A0A3M1VHS5-F1
#
_cell.length_a   1.000
_cell.length_b   1.000
_cell.length_c   1.000
_cell.angle_alpha   90.00
_cell.angle_beta   90.00
_cell.angle_gamma   90.00
#
_symmetry.space_group_name_H-M   'P 1'
#
loop_
_entity.id
_entity.type
_entity.pdbx_description
1 polymer ?
#
loop_
_entity_poly.entity_id
_entity_poly.type
_entity_poly.pdbx_seq_one_letter_code
_entity_poly.pdbx_strand_id
1 'polypeptide(L)'
;LLSAVREDDVRVRATALRALATAEDLTATYFLRIADKEPQLPLRVLALRAAVAHGGASAAVRYARPDQPPCLRAEVLPVLSLEDAGQRRLVEEALRDADPLVFHAAVECIARQAHLRAVEGFPVAFHHGVLVALKRSDRRRELADPGFLKYFLRNRDPWVRFLAVKWIADDMVTGCREDLRRIVEKGDPDQRVFVAAAVALDRLDGRPPEDRPRPELLLQILKNRTANPFALTYALRLIDPHDPRLRLDDLVALATNHGVLDVRREAILTLAEHPSQDRLDVLASIAGNQSQPYALRTVAVAGLAVDAQQRQDLFVRLLDEILRQEERIERGDPDAVVRSNPLAAEALRAFRDEVLRALVGVRLDAPLADRLQRLSVQVAGRKSIAARSVLEAIRRIREGAPGPRPQATDTEAWLKLADGPGSAESGERVFFGRKVGLCYQCHEIDGRGARVGPPLSAIGRRLALQGQHGRRWLLETILQPSREMAPEYTPWQIVLKDGRVLIGLPRRKGGTAEAYLGKDGREFTVKKAEMEYHRELRQSLMPEKLLDALTVQELRDLFAFLTARAAKN
;
A
#
# COMPACT_ATOMS: atom_id res chain seq x y z
N LEU A 1 -19.95 8.97 48.00
CA LEU A 1 -19.12 8.34 46.95
C LEU A 1 -19.10 6.83 47.04
N LEU A 2 -18.76 6.22 48.18
CA LEU A 2 -18.76 4.75 48.33
C LEU A 2 -20.13 4.09 48.04
N SER A 3 -21.23 4.76 48.40
CA SER A 3 -22.59 4.34 48.03
C SER A 3 -22.83 4.38 46.52
N ALA A 4 -22.34 5.44 45.85
CA ALA A 4 -22.52 5.69 44.43
C ALA A 4 -21.86 4.64 43.52
N VAL A 5 -20.92 3.83 44.03
CA VAL A 5 -20.31 2.69 43.32
C VAL A 5 -21.27 1.51 43.16
N ARG A 6 -22.39 1.50 43.91
CA ARG A 6 -23.40 0.43 43.89
C ARG A 6 -24.71 0.81 43.20
N GLU A 7 -24.78 1.99 42.59
CA GLU A 7 -25.98 2.50 41.90
C GLU A 7 -26.28 1.71 40.61
N ASP A 8 -27.50 1.78 40.10
CA ASP A 8 -27.83 1.08 38.86
C ASP A 8 -27.21 1.78 37.61
N ASP A 9 -27.08 3.11 37.65
CA ASP A 9 -26.52 3.87 36.52
C ASP A 9 -24.99 3.71 36.43
N VAL A 10 -24.56 3.12 35.33
CA VAL A 10 -23.16 2.89 34.96
C VAL A 10 -22.31 4.16 34.98
N ARG A 11 -22.87 5.28 34.53
CA ARG A 11 -22.17 6.57 34.46
C ARG A 11 -21.93 7.14 35.85
N VAL A 12 -22.90 6.96 36.75
CA VAL A 12 -22.76 7.33 38.16
C VAL A 12 -21.66 6.51 38.81
N ARG A 13 -21.65 5.19 38.58
CA ARG A 13 -20.60 4.29 39.07
C ARG A 13 -19.22 4.61 38.51
N ALA A 14 -19.12 4.86 37.21
CA ALA A 14 -17.86 5.24 36.57
C ALA A 14 -17.30 6.54 37.16
N THR A 15 -18.16 7.53 37.38
CA THR A 15 -17.79 8.82 37.98
C THR A 15 -17.35 8.63 39.43
N ALA A 16 -18.10 7.85 40.21
CA ALA A 16 -17.76 7.52 41.59
C ALA A 16 -16.42 6.78 41.69
N LEU A 17 -16.16 5.79 40.84
CA LEU A 17 -14.89 5.06 40.82
C LEU A 17 -13.71 5.97 40.47
N ARG A 18 -13.85 6.87 39.50
CA ARG A 18 -12.81 7.84 39.15
C ARG A 18 -12.50 8.79 40.32
N ALA A 19 -13.53 9.26 41.02
CA ALA A 19 -13.36 10.12 42.19
C ALA A 19 -12.72 9.37 43.37
N LEU A 20 -13.06 8.09 43.56
CA LEU A 20 -12.47 7.28 44.63
C LEU A 20 -11.03 6.87 44.32
N ALA A 21 -10.64 6.75 43.05
CA ALA A 21 -9.28 6.42 42.67
C ALA A 21 -8.24 7.43 43.19
N THR A 22 -8.63 8.68 43.43
CA THR A 22 -7.76 9.72 43.99
C THR A 22 -7.84 9.85 45.52
N ALA A 23 -8.65 9.02 46.19
CA ALA A 23 -8.79 9.07 47.65
C ALA A 23 -7.65 8.30 48.33
N GLU A 24 -6.99 8.92 49.31
CA GLU A 24 -5.83 8.34 50.02
C GLU A 24 -6.21 7.22 51.00
N ASP A 25 -7.44 7.22 51.52
CA ASP A 25 -7.90 6.26 52.55
C ASP A 25 -8.31 4.88 52.01
N LEU A 26 -8.27 4.68 50.69
CA LEU A 26 -8.68 3.43 50.06
C LEU A 26 -7.47 2.59 49.65
N THR A 27 -7.61 1.26 49.76
CA THR A 27 -6.52 0.32 49.44
C THR A 27 -6.71 -0.33 48.08
N ALA A 28 -5.62 -0.82 47.49
CA ALA A 28 -5.68 -1.63 46.28
C ALA A 28 -6.65 -2.82 46.40
N THR A 29 -6.75 -3.45 47.57
CA THR A 29 -7.66 -4.57 47.83
C THR A 29 -9.13 -4.18 47.66
N TYR A 30 -9.51 -2.96 48.05
CA TYR A 30 -10.87 -2.45 47.86
C TYR A 30 -11.23 -2.44 46.37
N PHE A 31 -10.36 -1.86 45.55
CA PHE A 31 -10.57 -1.75 44.11
C PHE A 31 -10.50 -3.10 43.39
N LEU A 32 -9.61 -4.01 43.79
CA LEU A 32 -9.54 -5.36 43.21
C LEU A 32 -10.83 -6.16 43.44
N ARG A 33 -11.46 -6.02 44.60
CA ARG A 33 -12.77 -6.66 44.87
C ARG A 33 -13.86 -6.15 43.93
N ILE A 34 -13.79 -4.88 43.53
CA ILE A 34 -14.71 -4.32 42.55
C ILE A 34 -14.39 -4.92 41.17
N ALA A 35 -13.14 -4.91 40.74
CA ALA A 35 -12.72 -5.47 39.46
C ALA A 35 -13.09 -6.96 39.30
N ASP A 36 -13.08 -7.75 40.39
CA ASP A 36 -13.43 -9.17 40.39
C ASP A 36 -14.94 -9.42 40.21
N LYS A 37 -15.79 -8.55 40.78
CA LYS A 37 -17.25 -8.77 40.86
C LYS A 37 -18.06 -7.97 39.85
N GLU A 38 -17.47 -6.90 39.32
CA GLU A 38 -18.13 -5.97 38.42
C GLU A 38 -18.45 -6.65 37.07
N PRO A 39 -19.73 -6.74 36.66
CA PRO A 39 -20.08 -7.34 35.36
C PRO A 39 -19.66 -6.48 34.17
N GLN A 40 -19.58 -5.15 34.34
CA GLN A 40 -19.31 -4.25 33.23
C GLN A 40 -17.81 -4.03 33.02
N LEU A 41 -17.32 -4.47 31.86
CA LEU A 41 -15.90 -4.39 31.51
C LEU A 41 -15.29 -2.99 31.67
N PRO A 42 -15.93 -1.87 31.27
CA PRO A 42 -15.37 -0.54 31.47
C PRO A 42 -15.19 -0.16 32.96
N LEU A 43 -16.08 -0.61 33.83
CA LEU A 43 -15.99 -0.35 35.27
C LEU A 43 -14.90 -1.22 35.91
N ARG A 44 -14.72 -2.47 35.44
CA ARG A 44 -13.60 -3.33 35.84
C ARG A 44 -12.26 -2.68 35.53
N VAL A 45 -12.11 -2.11 34.33
CA VAL A 45 -10.91 -1.36 33.90
C VAL A 45 -10.62 -0.20 34.85
N LEU A 46 -11.64 0.62 35.18
CA LEU A 46 -11.47 1.75 36.10
C LEU A 46 -11.05 1.30 37.50
N ALA A 47 -11.68 0.25 38.02
CA ALA A 47 -11.32 -0.31 39.32
C ALA A 47 -9.90 -0.89 39.31
N LEU A 48 -9.51 -1.61 38.25
CA LEU A 48 -8.18 -2.18 38.12
C LEU A 48 -7.09 -1.10 38.03
N ARG A 49 -7.34 -0.02 37.26
CA ARG A 49 -6.46 1.15 37.19
C ARG A 49 -6.26 1.80 38.56
N ALA A 50 -7.35 1.97 39.32
CA ALA A 50 -7.28 2.47 40.68
C ALA A 50 -6.47 1.52 41.57
N ALA A 51 -6.72 0.20 41.51
CA ALA A 51 -5.96 -0.78 42.28
C ALA A 51 -4.45 -0.70 42.02
N VAL A 52 -4.05 -0.57 40.75
CA VAL A 52 -2.66 -0.42 40.34
C VAL A 52 -2.04 0.88 40.88
N ALA A 53 -2.76 2.00 40.77
CA ALA A 53 -2.32 3.29 41.31
C ALA A 53 -2.11 3.25 42.83
N HIS A 54 -2.86 2.41 43.53
CA HIS A 54 -2.78 2.16 44.98
C HIS A 54 -1.80 1.05 45.37
N GLY A 55 -0.80 0.75 44.53
CA GLY A 55 0.26 -0.22 44.82
C GLY A 55 -0.15 -1.70 44.68
N GLY A 56 -1.31 -1.97 44.07
CA GLY A 56 -1.89 -3.32 43.92
C GLY A 56 -1.31 -4.18 42.80
N ALA A 57 -0.20 -3.79 42.17
CA ALA A 57 0.31 -4.42 40.95
C ALA A 57 0.54 -5.93 41.09
N SER A 58 1.19 -6.38 42.17
CA SER A 58 1.47 -7.80 42.41
C SER A 58 0.21 -8.66 42.53
N ALA A 59 -0.85 -8.13 43.16
CA ALA A 59 -2.13 -8.84 43.27
C ALA A 59 -2.93 -8.79 41.95
N ALA A 60 -2.69 -7.77 41.12
CA ALA A 60 -3.33 -7.58 39.83
C ALA A 60 -2.75 -8.46 38.71
N VAL A 61 -1.58 -9.09 38.87
CA VAL A 61 -0.90 -9.90 37.83
C VAL A 61 -1.82 -10.91 37.12
N ARG A 62 -2.80 -11.50 37.84
CA ARG A 62 -3.79 -12.43 37.25
C ARG A 62 -4.57 -11.84 36.07
N TYR A 63 -4.73 -10.51 36.02
CA TYR A 63 -5.44 -9.78 34.97
C TYR A 63 -4.60 -9.58 33.70
N ALA A 64 -3.28 -9.83 33.75
CA ALA A 64 -2.40 -9.74 32.59
C ALA A 64 -2.35 -11.03 31.74
N ARG A 65 -2.97 -12.12 32.21
CA ARG A 65 -2.95 -13.43 31.55
C ARG A 65 -3.71 -13.44 30.21
N PRO A 66 -3.34 -14.29 29.25
CA PRO A 66 -3.95 -14.33 27.91
C PRO A 66 -5.45 -14.62 27.88
N ASP A 67 -6.01 -15.29 28.89
CA ASP A 67 -7.44 -15.59 29.02
C ASP A 67 -8.30 -14.36 29.40
N GLN A 68 -7.66 -13.25 29.77
CA GLN A 68 -8.35 -12.04 30.18
C GLN A 68 -8.64 -11.11 29.01
N PRO A 69 -9.72 -10.31 29.08
CA PRO A 69 -10.00 -9.28 28.08
C PRO A 69 -8.79 -8.35 27.83
N PRO A 70 -8.48 -7.99 26.56
CA PRO A 70 -7.33 -7.16 26.21
C PRO A 70 -7.22 -5.85 27.00
N CYS A 71 -8.34 -5.17 27.23
CA CYS A 71 -8.36 -3.92 28.01
C CYS A 71 -7.96 -4.09 29.48
N LEU A 72 -8.25 -5.24 30.12
CA LEU A 72 -7.81 -5.49 31.50
C LEU A 72 -6.32 -5.80 31.54
N ARG A 73 -5.84 -6.59 30.57
CA ARG A 73 -4.41 -6.89 30.42
C ARG A 73 -3.60 -5.61 30.24
N ALA A 74 -4.08 -4.71 29.38
CA ALA A 74 -3.43 -3.45 29.08
C ALA A 74 -3.27 -2.52 30.30
N GLU A 75 -4.12 -2.62 31.33
CA GLU A 75 -3.97 -1.81 32.55
C GLU A 75 -2.86 -2.34 33.48
N VAL A 76 -2.55 -3.63 33.42
CA VAL A 76 -1.63 -4.29 34.38
C VAL A 76 -0.25 -4.51 33.79
N LEU A 77 -0.17 -4.86 32.50
CA LEU A 77 1.10 -5.07 31.80
C LEU A 77 2.14 -3.94 32.02
N PRO A 78 1.79 -2.64 31.98
CA PRO A 78 2.76 -1.54 32.10
C PRO A 78 3.45 -1.42 33.46
N VAL A 79 2.93 -2.09 34.49
CA VAL A 79 3.46 -2.06 35.87
C VAL A 79 4.07 -3.38 36.33
N LEU A 80 4.15 -4.38 35.44
CA LEU A 80 4.81 -5.65 35.73
C LEU A 80 6.33 -5.48 35.84
N SER A 81 6.97 -6.31 36.67
CA SER A 81 8.44 -6.36 36.80
C SER A 81 9.04 -7.32 35.77
N LEU A 82 10.09 -6.86 35.07
CA LEU A 82 10.89 -7.71 34.18
C LEU A 82 11.93 -8.57 34.92
N GLU A 83 12.18 -8.29 36.20
CA GLU A 83 13.07 -9.08 37.05
C GLU A 83 12.38 -10.37 37.55
N ASP A 84 11.05 -10.34 37.66
CA ASP A 84 10.24 -11.54 37.95
C ASP A 84 10.04 -12.36 36.67
N ALA A 85 10.52 -13.60 36.67
CA ALA A 85 10.47 -14.47 35.50
C ALA A 85 9.05 -14.80 35.01
N GLY A 86 8.07 -14.86 35.91
CA GLY A 86 6.68 -15.15 35.56
C GLY A 86 6.00 -13.95 34.90
N GLN A 87 6.19 -12.76 35.48
CA GLN A 87 5.68 -11.51 34.93
C GLN A 87 6.36 -11.14 33.61
N ARG A 88 7.68 -11.35 33.52
CA ARG A 88 8.44 -11.17 32.27
C ARG A 88 7.85 -11.99 31.12
N ARG A 89 7.51 -13.27 31.36
CA ARG A 89 6.87 -14.11 30.33
C ARG A 89 5.54 -13.53 29.84
N LEU A 90 4.72 -12.97 30.73
CA LEU A 90 3.46 -12.32 30.35
C LEU A 90 3.70 -11.09 29.45
N VAL A 91 4.75 -10.31 29.74
CA VAL A 91 5.13 -9.17 28.90
C VAL A 91 5.66 -9.63 27.54
N GLU A 92 6.50 -10.66 27.51
CA GLU A 92 7.02 -11.26 26.27
C GLU A 92 5.87 -11.81 25.39
N GLU A 93 4.94 -12.57 25.96
CA GLU A 93 3.74 -13.06 25.26
C GLU A 93 2.91 -11.90 24.70
N ALA A 94 2.72 -10.84 25.49
CA ALA A 94 1.97 -9.65 25.09
C ALA A 94 2.64 -8.86 23.94
N LEU A 95 3.96 -8.93 23.75
CA LEU A 95 4.64 -8.35 22.57
C LEU A 95 4.28 -9.04 21.24
N ARG A 96 3.60 -10.19 21.29
CA ARG A 96 3.12 -10.91 20.09
C ARG A 96 1.60 -10.94 20.01
N ASP A 97 0.92 -10.21 20.88
CA ASP A 97 -0.53 -10.17 20.88
C ASP A 97 -1.07 -9.48 19.63
N ALA A 98 -2.16 -10.00 19.08
CA ALA A 98 -2.83 -9.40 17.93
C ALA A 98 -3.57 -8.12 18.31
N ASP A 99 -3.95 -7.96 19.59
CA ASP A 99 -4.61 -6.76 20.09
C ASP A 99 -3.58 -5.62 20.28
N PRO A 100 -3.73 -4.48 19.59
CA PRO A 100 -2.79 -3.37 19.68
C PRO A 100 -2.65 -2.76 21.08
N LEU A 101 -3.70 -2.81 21.92
CA LEU A 101 -3.65 -2.27 23.28
C LEU A 101 -2.73 -3.10 24.16
N VAL A 102 -2.82 -4.43 24.04
CA VAL A 102 -1.98 -5.37 24.78
C VAL A 102 -0.52 -5.23 24.35
N PHE A 103 -0.26 -5.20 23.04
CA PHE A 103 1.08 -4.96 22.50
C PHE A 103 1.65 -3.63 23.02
N HIS A 104 0.86 -2.55 22.98
CA HIS A 104 1.30 -1.24 23.44
C HIS A 104 1.65 -1.22 24.94
N ALA A 105 0.84 -1.88 25.76
CA ALA A 105 1.06 -1.96 27.20
C ALA A 105 2.35 -2.74 27.55
N ALA A 106 2.66 -3.80 26.80
CA ALA A 106 3.92 -4.53 26.94
C ALA A 106 5.13 -3.68 26.52
N VAL A 107 5.00 -2.94 25.41
CA VAL A 107 6.02 -1.96 24.97
C VAL A 107 6.27 -0.90 26.05
N GLU A 108 5.22 -0.38 26.68
CA GLU A 108 5.33 0.61 27.75
C GLU A 108 6.05 0.04 28.99
N CYS A 109 5.71 -1.19 29.39
CA CYS A 109 6.38 -1.90 30.49
C CYS A 109 7.90 -1.93 30.30
N ILE A 110 8.35 -2.32 29.10
CA ILE A 110 9.78 -2.41 28.75
C ILE A 110 10.40 -1.02 28.67
N ALA A 111 9.70 -0.04 28.09
CA ALA A 111 10.22 1.32 27.94
C ALA A 111 10.54 1.97 29.29
N ARG A 112 9.71 1.72 30.32
CA ARG A 112 9.93 2.20 31.70
C ARG A 112 11.11 1.54 32.39
N GLN A 113 11.42 0.29 32.03
CA GLN A 113 12.47 -0.53 32.64
C GLN A 113 13.73 -0.67 31.75
N ALA A 114 13.86 0.17 30.73
CA ALA A 114 14.91 0.10 29.71
C ALA A 114 16.36 0.29 30.23
N HIS A 115 16.55 0.52 31.53
CA HIS A 115 17.87 0.54 32.17
C HIS A 115 18.51 -0.85 32.29
N LEU A 116 17.71 -1.91 32.23
CA LEU A 116 18.17 -3.29 32.19
C LEU A 116 18.73 -3.57 30.80
N ARG A 117 20.05 -3.40 30.63
CA ARG A 117 20.81 -3.78 29.41
C ARG A 117 20.76 -5.32 29.20
N ALA A 118 19.61 -5.84 28.81
CA ALA A 118 19.38 -7.24 28.53
C ALA A 118 18.53 -7.43 27.26
N VAL A 119 18.74 -6.56 26.26
CA VAL A 119 18.15 -6.75 24.92
C VAL A 119 18.66 -8.04 24.29
N GLU A 120 19.88 -8.45 24.63
CA GLU A 120 20.47 -9.76 24.28
C GLU A 120 19.72 -10.94 24.92
N GLY A 121 18.94 -10.71 25.98
CA GLY A 121 18.18 -11.73 26.68
C GLY A 121 16.79 -11.98 26.10
N PHE A 122 16.32 -11.16 25.14
CA PHE A 122 15.03 -11.38 24.47
C PHE A 122 15.24 -12.23 23.21
N PRO A 123 14.43 -13.27 22.99
CA PRO A 123 14.43 -14.00 21.73
C PRO A 123 14.19 -13.09 20.52
N VAL A 124 14.79 -13.45 19.37
CA VAL A 124 14.68 -12.71 18.10
C VAL A 124 13.23 -12.37 17.72
N ALA A 125 12.29 -13.26 18.06
CA ALA A 125 10.86 -13.08 17.81
C ALA A 125 10.24 -11.84 18.49
N PHE A 126 10.89 -11.27 19.52
CA PHE A 126 10.40 -10.10 20.25
C PHE A 126 11.13 -8.81 19.91
N HIS A 127 12.15 -8.88 19.04
CA HIS A 127 13.01 -7.73 18.74
C HIS A 127 12.24 -6.52 18.20
N HIS A 128 11.14 -6.72 17.46
CA HIS A 128 10.32 -5.60 16.99
C HIS A 128 9.74 -4.79 18.17
N GLY A 129 9.02 -5.45 19.08
CA GLY A 129 8.41 -4.80 20.24
C GLY A 129 9.44 -4.20 21.19
N VAL A 130 10.54 -4.92 21.44
CA VAL A 130 11.65 -4.43 22.26
C VAL A 130 12.27 -3.18 21.65
N LEU A 131 12.56 -3.17 20.35
CA LEU A 131 13.15 -2.01 19.68
C LEU A 131 12.21 -0.79 19.71
N VAL A 132 10.90 -0.99 19.58
CA VAL A 132 9.89 0.08 19.77
C VAL A 132 9.96 0.62 21.20
N ALA A 133 10.01 -0.26 22.20
CA ALA A 133 10.06 0.12 23.61
C ALA A 133 11.30 0.96 23.94
N LEU A 134 12.47 0.49 23.51
CA LEU A 134 13.74 1.19 23.75
C LEU A 134 13.76 2.56 23.07
N LYS A 135 13.25 2.65 21.83
CA LYS A 135 13.13 3.92 21.11
C LYS A 135 12.18 4.90 21.81
N ARG A 136 11.16 4.40 22.53
CA ARG A 136 10.20 5.22 23.28
C ARG A 136 10.66 5.55 24.71
N SER A 137 11.70 4.90 25.21
CA SER A 137 12.19 5.11 26.57
C SER A 137 12.84 6.49 26.73
N ASP A 138 12.84 7.00 27.96
CA ASP A 138 13.52 8.27 28.29
C ASP A 138 15.05 8.19 28.07
N ARG A 139 15.60 6.97 28.01
CA ARG A 139 17.02 6.68 27.75
C ARG A 139 17.34 6.50 26.27
N ARG A 140 16.39 6.73 25.36
CA ARG A 140 16.56 6.58 23.89
C ARG A 140 17.89 7.12 23.38
N ARG A 141 18.29 8.33 23.80
CA ARG A 141 19.54 8.97 23.34
C ARG A 141 20.80 8.25 23.81
N GLU A 142 20.80 7.75 25.04
CA GLU A 142 21.91 6.96 25.59
C GLU A 142 22.02 5.59 24.92
N LEU A 143 20.87 5.03 24.53
CA LEU A 143 20.76 3.73 23.85
C LEU A 143 21.00 3.82 22.33
N ALA A 144 21.11 5.02 21.77
CA ALA A 144 21.39 5.27 20.35
C ALA A 144 22.87 5.01 20.00
N ASP A 145 23.41 3.89 20.47
CA ASP A 145 24.78 3.44 20.22
C ASP A 145 24.91 2.80 18.82
N PRO A 146 25.94 3.17 18.03
CA PRO A 146 26.14 2.59 16.70
C PRO A 146 26.33 1.07 16.71
N GLY A 147 27.03 0.49 17.68
CA GLY A 147 27.25 -0.95 17.77
C GLY A 147 25.93 -1.70 17.95
N PHE A 148 25.12 -1.20 18.87
CA PHE A 148 23.78 -1.70 19.16
C PHE A 148 22.84 -1.61 17.95
N LEU A 149 22.77 -0.46 17.28
CA LEU A 149 21.88 -0.30 16.12
C LEU A 149 22.35 -1.12 14.90
N LYS A 150 23.66 -1.32 14.72
CA LYS A 150 24.21 -2.21 13.68
C LYS A 150 23.76 -3.65 13.83
N TYR A 151 23.55 -4.12 15.06
CA TYR A 151 23.00 -5.46 15.30
C TYR A 151 21.59 -5.59 14.69
N PHE A 152 20.72 -4.61 14.91
CA PHE A 152 19.36 -4.63 14.37
C PHE A 152 19.29 -4.40 12.86
N LEU A 153 20.22 -3.65 12.27
CA LEU A 153 20.31 -3.50 10.81
C LEU A 153 20.57 -4.84 10.10
N ARG A 154 21.12 -5.84 10.79
CA ARG A 154 21.38 -7.19 10.25
C ARG A 154 20.28 -8.20 10.58
N ASN A 155 19.20 -7.76 11.21
CA ASN A 155 18.10 -8.64 11.60
C ASN A 155 17.40 -9.24 10.36
N ARG A 156 16.93 -10.48 10.45
CA ARG A 156 16.18 -11.14 9.36
C ARG A 156 14.81 -10.50 9.13
N ASP A 157 14.19 -9.99 10.19
CA ASP A 157 12.91 -9.29 10.12
C ASP A 157 13.07 -7.88 9.52
N PRO A 158 12.43 -7.58 8.37
CA PRO A 158 12.49 -6.26 7.76
C PRO A 158 11.87 -5.16 8.63
N TRP A 159 10.88 -5.45 9.49
CA TRP A 159 10.30 -4.45 10.38
C TRP A 159 11.30 -3.97 11.43
N VAL A 160 12.10 -4.89 11.95
CA VAL A 160 13.20 -4.59 12.87
C VAL A 160 14.26 -3.75 12.19
N ARG A 161 14.68 -4.13 10.96
CA ARG A 161 15.64 -3.33 10.17
C ARG A 161 15.11 -1.93 9.89
N PHE A 162 13.86 -1.82 9.43
CA PHE A 162 13.20 -0.55 9.13
C PHE A 162 13.16 0.37 10.36
N LEU A 163 12.78 -0.17 11.52
CA LEU A 163 12.72 0.60 12.75
C LEU A 163 14.11 1.04 13.22
N ALA A 164 15.14 0.19 13.06
CA ALA A 164 16.52 0.55 13.35
C ALA A 164 17.01 1.70 12.45
N VAL A 165 16.75 1.63 11.14
CA VAL A 165 17.03 2.73 10.20
C VAL A 165 16.32 4.02 10.63
N LYS A 166 15.03 3.93 10.99
CA LYS A 166 14.27 5.09 11.48
C LYS A 166 14.87 5.65 12.78
N TRP A 167 15.32 4.81 13.70
CA TRP A 167 16.00 5.26 14.92
C TRP A 167 17.30 5.99 14.58
N ILE A 168 18.16 5.42 13.74
CA ILE A 168 19.41 6.04 13.27
C ILE A 168 19.14 7.44 12.70
N ALA A 169 18.12 7.56 11.85
CA ALA A 169 17.74 8.84 11.23
C ALA A 169 17.21 9.86 12.25
N ASP A 170 16.37 9.42 13.20
CA ASP A 170 15.73 10.32 14.17
C ASP A 170 16.69 10.84 15.25
N ASP A 171 17.74 10.10 15.60
CA ASP A 171 18.79 10.50 16.56
C ASP A 171 20.12 10.89 15.91
N MET A 172 20.18 10.95 14.57
CA MET A 172 21.38 11.36 13.84
C MET A 172 22.62 10.50 14.18
N VAL A 173 22.46 9.18 14.26
CA VAL A 173 23.54 8.25 14.65
C VAL A 173 24.52 8.05 13.48
N THR A 174 25.46 8.98 13.31
CA THR A 174 26.40 9.04 12.18
C THR A 174 27.31 7.81 12.07
N GLY A 175 27.59 7.12 13.18
CA GLY A 175 28.40 5.89 13.20
C GLY A 175 27.82 4.69 12.43
N CYS A 176 26.55 4.76 11.98
CA CYS A 176 25.87 3.75 11.15
C CYS A 176 25.81 4.12 9.66
N ARG A 177 26.40 5.25 9.25
CA ARG A 177 26.31 5.77 7.88
C ARG A 177 26.76 4.75 6.82
N GLU A 178 27.89 4.09 7.03
CA GLU A 178 28.41 3.09 6.08
C GLU A 178 27.51 1.85 5.98
N ASP A 179 26.85 1.48 7.08
CA ASP A 179 25.92 0.35 7.10
C ASP A 179 24.65 0.69 6.29
N LEU A 180 24.13 1.92 6.42
CA LEU A 180 23.01 2.39 5.59
C LEU A 180 23.39 2.45 4.10
N ARG A 181 24.59 2.92 3.77
CA ARG A 181 25.07 2.93 2.36
C ARG A 181 25.08 1.52 1.79
N ARG A 182 25.62 0.55 2.54
CA ARG A 182 25.64 -0.86 2.13
C ARG A 182 24.24 -1.44 1.95
N ILE A 183 23.24 -1.04 2.75
CA ILE A 183 21.84 -1.47 2.59
C ILE A 183 21.27 -0.99 1.25
N VAL A 184 21.57 0.27 0.87
CA VAL A 184 21.13 0.84 -0.42
C VAL A 184 21.87 0.18 -1.59
N GLU A 185 23.19 0.08 -1.53
CA GLU A 185 24.02 -0.50 -2.60
C GLU A 185 23.72 -1.97 -2.86
N LYS A 186 23.52 -2.75 -1.79
CA LYS A 186 23.18 -4.17 -1.89
C LYS A 186 21.71 -4.40 -2.22
N GLY A 187 20.86 -3.38 -2.16
CA GLY A 187 19.42 -3.51 -2.37
C GLY A 187 18.77 -4.44 -1.35
N ASP A 188 18.41 -3.92 -0.17
CA ASP A 188 17.65 -4.70 0.82
C ASP A 188 16.40 -5.32 0.16
N PRO A 189 16.11 -6.63 0.35
CA PRO A 189 14.94 -7.26 -0.26
C PRO A 189 13.59 -6.67 0.14
N ASP A 190 13.52 -5.90 1.23
CA ASP A 190 12.34 -5.11 1.59
C ASP A 190 12.50 -3.65 1.13
N GLN A 191 11.61 -3.23 0.21
CA GLN A 191 11.62 -1.89 -0.36
C GLN A 191 11.52 -0.79 0.70
N ARG A 192 10.80 -1.02 1.81
CA ARG A 192 10.65 -0.01 2.88
C ARG A 192 11.99 0.23 3.57
N VAL A 193 12.75 -0.83 3.81
CA VAL A 193 14.10 -0.73 4.39
C VAL A 193 15.04 -0.02 3.44
N PHE A 194 15.01 -0.36 2.14
CA PHE A 194 15.78 0.32 1.11
C PHE A 194 15.49 1.82 1.06
N VAL A 195 14.20 2.20 0.97
CA VAL A 195 13.77 3.61 0.91
C VAL A 195 14.15 4.34 2.20
N ALA A 196 13.87 3.74 3.36
CA ALA A 196 14.22 4.33 4.64
C ALA A 196 15.73 4.56 4.77
N ALA A 197 16.56 3.62 4.31
CA ALA A 197 18.01 3.73 4.39
C ALA A 197 18.54 4.85 3.49
N ALA A 198 18.00 4.97 2.27
CA ALA A 198 18.35 6.04 1.34
C ALA A 198 18.00 7.42 1.89
N VAL A 199 16.78 7.60 2.43
CA VAL A 199 16.34 8.85 3.06
C VAL A 199 17.14 9.13 4.34
N ALA A 200 17.42 8.10 5.14
CA ALA A 200 18.22 8.25 6.36
C ALA A 200 19.64 8.73 6.06
N LEU A 201 20.28 8.23 4.98
CA LEU A 201 21.59 8.71 4.53
C LEU A 201 21.55 10.21 4.21
N ASP A 202 20.53 10.63 3.46
CA ASP A 202 20.35 12.04 3.09
C ASP A 202 20.17 12.92 4.32
N ARG A 203 19.37 12.47 5.29
CA ARG A 203 19.20 13.16 6.57
C ARG A 203 20.51 13.24 7.36
N LEU A 204 21.28 12.15 7.43
CA LEU A 204 22.61 12.15 8.05
C LEU A 204 23.62 13.06 7.32
N ASP A 205 23.38 13.35 6.05
CA ASP A 205 24.10 14.34 5.24
C ASP A 205 23.64 15.79 5.46
N GLY A 206 22.74 16.03 6.40
CA GLY A 206 22.21 17.37 6.69
C GLY A 206 21.22 17.87 5.65
N ARG A 207 20.72 16.99 4.77
CA ARG A 207 19.67 17.36 3.80
C ARG A 207 18.29 17.39 4.49
N PRO A 208 17.34 18.19 3.99
CA PRO A 208 15.98 18.20 4.50
C PRO A 208 15.36 16.80 4.50
N PRO A 209 14.51 16.48 5.48
CA PRO A 209 13.80 15.21 5.51
C PRO A 209 12.81 15.15 4.34
N GLU A 210 12.96 14.14 3.49
CA GLU A 210 12.09 13.85 2.35
C GLU A 210 11.52 12.44 2.48
N ASP A 211 10.36 12.19 1.89
CA ASP A 211 9.71 10.87 1.95
C ASP A 211 10.18 9.90 0.86
N ARG A 212 11.10 10.33 -0.02
CA ARG A 212 11.62 9.54 -1.13
C ARG A 212 13.13 9.70 -1.29
N PRO A 213 13.83 8.67 -1.81
CA PRO A 213 15.22 8.81 -2.22
C PRO A 213 15.36 9.88 -3.30
N ARG A 214 16.46 10.63 -3.27
CA ARG A 214 16.71 11.65 -4.29
C ARG A 214 16.92 11.04 -5.67
N PRO A 215 16.48 11.72 -6.75
CA PRO A 215 16.67 11.25 -8.11
C PRO A 215 18.14 10.97 -8.47
N GLU A 216 19.11 11.74 -7.94
CA GLU A 216 20.53 11.51 -8.25
C GLU A 216 21.01 10.12 -7.80
N LEU A 217 20.56 9.67 -6.62
CA LEU A 217 20.91 8.36 -6.08
C LEU A 217 20.29 7.26 -6.94
N LEU A 218 19.01 7.43 -7.32
CA LEU A 218 18.31 6.46 -8.18
C LEU A 218 18.99 6.34 -9.55
N LEU A 219 19.31 7.48 -10.18
CA LEU A 219 20.03 7.52 -11.46
C LEU A 219 21.43 6.90 -11.35
N GLN A 220 22.13 7.09 -10.23
CA GLN A 220 23.42 6.43 -9.99
C GLN A 220 23.29 4.90 -9.94
N ILE A 221 22.25 4.38 -9.28
CA ILE A 221 21.97 2.95 -9.24
C ILE A 221 21.65 2.43 -10.65
N LEU A 222 20.81 3.12 -11.41
CA LEU A 222 20.42 2.71 -12.77
C LEU A 222 21.58 2.70 -13.77
N LYS A 223 22.55 3.63 -13.61
CA LYS A 223 23.77 3.65 -14.42
C LYS A 223 24.68 2.45 -14.13
N ASN A 224 24.69 1.94 -12.89
CA ASN A 224 25.40 0.73 -12.53
C ASN A 224 24.57 -0.51 -12.92
N ARG A 225 24.69 -0.95 -14.17
CA ARG A 225 23.92 -2.08 -14.70
C ARG A 225 24.20 -3.43 -14.01
N THR A 226 25.26 -3.50 -13.21
CA THR A 226 25.61 -4.67 -12.39
C THR A 226 25.20 -4.52 -10.92
N ALA A 227 24.48 -3.45 -10.58
CA ALA A 227 23.91 -3.27 -9.25
C ALA A 227 22.95 -4.41 -8.90
N ASN A 228 22.69 -4.58 -7.61
CA ASN A 228 21.80 -5.62 -7.14
C ASN A 228 20.41 -5.51 -7.81
N PRO A 229 19.80 -6.62 -8.26
CA PRO A 229 18.48 -6.59 -8.92
C PRO A 229 17.37 -5.92 -8.10
N PHE A 230 17.38 -6.03 -6.76
CA PHE A 230 16.42 -5.33 -5.90
C PHE A 230 16.63 -3.81 -5.97
N ALA A 231 17.88 -3.34 -5.87
CA ALA A 231 18.21 -1.92 -5.98
C ALA A 231 17.79 -1.34 -7.35
N LEU A 232 18.07 -2.06 -8.45
CA LEU A 232 17.64 -1.66 -9.79
C LEU A 232 16.12 -1.61 -9.90
N THR A 233 15.42 -2.63 -9.40
CA THR A 233 13.95 -2.69 -9.40
C THR A 233 13.33 -1.50 -8.65
N TYR A 234 13.82 -1.20 -7.45
CA TYR A 234 13.30 -0.05 -6.69
C TYR A 234 13.68 1.28 -7.31
N ALA A 235 14.88 1.40 -7.87
CA ALA A 235 15.28 2.62 -8.56
C ALA A 235 14.40 2.89 -9.78
N LEU A 236 14.10 1.86 -10.60
CA LEU A 236 13.16 1.95 -11.72
C LEU A 236 11.74 2.31 -11.25
N ARG A 237 11.31 1.76 -10.12
CA ARG A 237 9.96 2.02 -9.58
C ARG A 237 9.79 3.43 -9.01
N LEU A 238 10.86 4.00 -8.45
CA LEU A 238 10.83 5.27 -7.69
C LEU A 238 11.27 6.48 -8.51
N ILE A 239 12.04 6.29 -9.58
CA ILE A 239 12.50 7.37 -10.46
C ILE A 239 11.30 7.99 -11.19
N ASP A 240 11.31 9.31 -11.36
CA ASP A 240 10.37 9.97 -12.25
C ASP A 240 10.72 9.61 -13.71
N PRO A 241 9.81 8.96 -14.47
CA PRO A 241 10.05 8.64 -15.87
C PRO A 241 10.30 9.86 -16.76
N HIS A 242 9.93 11.06 -16.31
CA HIS A 242 10.14 12.33 -17.00
C HIS A 242 11.41 13.07 -16.53
N ASP A 243 12.23 12.50 -15.64
CA ASP A 243 13.51 13.11 -15.27
C ASP A 243 14.40 13.23 -16.53
N PRO A 244 14.83 14.45 -16.92
CA PRO A 244 15.57 14.66 -18.17
C PRO A 244 16.95 13.96 -18.19
N ARG A 245 17.44 13.49 -17.04
CA ARG A 245 18.71 12.75 -16.92
C ARG A 245 18.53 11.25 -17.11
N LEU A 246 17.29 10.74 -17.10
CA LEU A 246 16.99 9.33 -17.37
C LEU A 246 17.03 9.11 -18.89
N ARG A 247 18.05 8.42 -19.37
CA ARG A 247 18.24 8.18 -20.80
C ARG A 247 17.40 7.00 -21.28
N LEU A 248 16.81 7.14 -22.46
CA LEU A 248 16.13 6.04 -23.14
C LEU A 248 17.02 4.80 -23.28
N ASP A 249 18.27 4.97 -23.71
CA ASP A 249 19.23 3.87 -23.92
C ASP A 249 19.47 3.01 -22.66
N ASP A 250 19.47 3.66 -21.48
CA ASP A 250 19.66 2.96 -20.21
C ASP A 250 18.45 2.09 -19.87
N LEU A 251 17.23 2.60 -20.10
CA LEU A 251 16.00 1.82 -19.95
C LEU A 251 15.91 0.68 -20.97
N VAL A 252 16.27 0.94 -22.23
CA VAL A 252 16.27 -0.08 -23.29
C VAL A 252 17.21 -1.22 -22.92
N ALA A 253 18.45 -0.91 -22.50
CA ALA A 253 19.41 -1.92 -22.10
C ALA A 253 18.91 -2.79 -20.94
N LEU A 254 18.27 -2.18 -19.94
CA LEU A 254 17.69 -2.92 -18.81
C LEU A 254 16.46 -3.76 -19.23
N ALA A 255 15.61 -3.24 -20.10
CA ALA A 255 14.40 -3.93 -20.56
C ALA A 255 14.70 -5.15 -21.46
N THR A 256 15.68 -5.03 -22.35
CA THR A 256 15.94 -6.07 -23.37
C THR A 256 17.01 -7.07 -22.96
N ASN A 257 18.07 -6.63 -22.27
CA ASN A 257 19.30 -7.42 -22.13
C ASN A 257 19.61 -7.89 -20.70
N HIS A 258 18.91 -7.39 -19.68
CA HIS A 258 19.22 -7.74 -18.30
C HIS A 258 18.87 -9.20 -17.96
N GLY A 259 19.69 -9.89 -17.16
CA GLY A 259 19.49 -11.32 -16.87
C GLY A 259 18.31 -11.64 -15.93
N VAL A 260 17.82 -10.66 -15.17
CA VAL A 260 16.73 -10.83 -14.19
C VAL A 260 15.42 -10.27 -14.72
N LEU A 261 14.38 -11.10 -14.80
CA LEU A 261 13.07 -10.75 -15.38
C LEU A 261 12.37 -9.60 -14.65
N ASP A 262 12.48 -9.51 -13.32
CA ASP A 262 11.83 -8.43 -12.56
C ASP A 262 12.39 -7.05 -12.90
N VAL A 263 13.73 -6.95 -13.05
CA VAL A 263 14.38 -5.73 -13.51
C VAL A 263 13.92 -5.36 -14.91
N ARG A 264 13.83 -6.34 -15.82
CA ARG A 264 13.33 -6.12 -17.18
C ARG A 264 11.89 -5.64 -17.17
N ARG A 265 11.03 -6.27 -16.36
CA ARG A 265 9.61 -5.91 -16.22
C ARG A 265 9.46 -4.48 -15.73
N GLU A 266 10.18 -4.10 -14.67
CA GLU A 266 10.13 -2.73 -14.13
C GLU A 266 10.72 -1.72 -15.12
N ALA A 267 11.75 -2.09 -15.90
CA ALA A 267 12.31 -1.25 -16.94
C ALA A 267 11.31 -1.02 -18.07
N ILE A 268 10.57 -2.04 -18.52
CA ILE A 268 9.50 -1.91 -19.53
C ILE A 268 8.38 -0.99 -19.02
N LEU A 269 8.01 -1.12 -17.75
CA LEU A 269 6.99 -0.25 -17.16
C LEU A 269 7.42 1.21 -17.10
N THR A 270 8.67 1.45 -16.69
CA THR A 270 9.27 2.80 -16.65
C THR A 270 9.40 3.36 -18.07
N LEU A 271 9.88 2.53 -19.00
CA LEU A 271 9.97 2.84 -20.41
C LEU A 271 8.63 3.27 -20.98
N ALA A 272 7.51 2.65 -20.59
CA ALA A 272 6.19 3.02 -21.08
C ALA A 272 5.73 4.44 -20.67
N GLU A 273 6.29 5.01 -19.61
CA GLU A 273 6.02 6.38 -19.15
C GLU A 273 7.05 7.41 -19.60
N HIS A 274 8.23 6.97 -20.07
CA HIS A 274 9.30 7.86 -20.52
C HIS A 274 8.82 8.83 -21.62
N PRO A 275 9.30 10.08 -21.74
CA PRO A 275 8.74 11.06 -22.69
C PRO A 275 9.08 10.81 -24.17
N SER A 276 10.18 10.15 -24.50
CA SER A 276 10.59 9.91 -25.91
C SER A 276 9.59 9.06 -26.70
N GLN A 277 9.28 9.42 -27.95
CA GLN A 277 8.39 8.64 -28.82
C GLN A 277 9.00 7.31 -29.28
N ASP A 278 10.33 7.24 -29.42
CA ASP A 278 11.06 6.03 -29.85
C ASP A 278 10.84 4.85 -28.89
N ARG A 279 10.42 5.12 -27.65
CA ARG A 279 10.01 4.09 -26.68
C ARG A 279 8.96 3.15 -27.24
N LEU A 280 8.06 3.65 -28.08
CA LEU A 280 6.92 2.91 -28.63
C LEU A 280 7.41 1.82 -29.59
N ASP A 281 8.45 2.08 -30.38
CA ASP A 281 9.05 1.07 -31.25
C ASP A 281 9.76 -0.02 -30.44
N VAL A 282 10.44 0.35 -29.35
CA VAL A 282 11.05 -0.62 -28.44
C VAL A 282 9.99 -1.50 -27.78
N LEU A 283 8.91 -0.91 -27.26
CA LEU A 283 7.80 -1.66 -26.67
C LEU A 283 7.13 -2.58 -27.70
N ALA A 284 6.96 -2.11 -28.95
CA ALA A 284 6.41 -2.91 -30.04
C ALA A 284 7.31 -4.11 -30.37
N SER A 285 8.63 -3.91 -30.38
CA SER A 285 9.61 -4.98 -30.56
C SER A 285 9.51 -6.02 -29.45
N ILE A 286 9.44 -5.60 -28.18
CA ILE A 286 9.29 -6.51 -27.04
C ILE A 286 7.96 -7.27 -27.11
N ALA A 287 6.84 -6.57 -27.37
CA ALA A 287 5.51 -7.17 -27.46
C ALA A 287 5.40 -8.20 -28.60
N GLY A 288 6.01 -7.92 -29.75
CA GLY A 288 5.99 -8.79 -30.93
C GLY A 288 6.99 -9.95 -30.91
N ASN A 289 7.96 -9.95 -29.99
CA ASN A 289 9.00 -10.97 -29.95
C ASN A 289 8.52 -12.24 -29.23
N GLN A 290 8.25 -13.30 -29.99
CA GLN A 290 7.77 -14.59 -29.48
C GLN A 290 8.78 -15.33 -28.58
N SER A 291 10.07 -14.99 -28.65
CA SER A 291 11.09 -15.55 -27.75
C SER A 291 11.03 -14.93 -26.35
N GLN A 292 10.29 -13.83 -26.17
CA GLN A 292 10.11 -13.21 -24.86
C GLN A 292 8.99 -13.88 -24.05
N PRO A 293 9.14 -14.00 -22.72
CA PRO A 293 8.05 -14.47 -21.86
C PRO A 293 6.80 -13.61 -22.00
N TYR A 294 5.62 -14.24 -22.02
CA TYR A 294 4.33 -13.53 -22.06
C TYR A 294 4.21 -12.45 -20.98
N ALA A 295 4.77 -12.65 -19.79
CA ALA A 295 4.77 -11.64 -18.72
C ALA A 295 5.40 -10.31 -19.16
N LEU A 296 6.56 -10.34 -19.85
CA LEU A 296 7.22 -9.12 -20.34
C LEU A 296 6.47 -8.53 -21.54
N ARG A 297 6.00 -9.38 -22.45
CA ARG A 297 5.22 -8.97 -23.62
C ARG A 297 3.90 -8.29 -23.21
N THR A 298 3.23 -8.83 -22.19
CA THR A 298 1.98 -8.28 -21.62
C THR A 298 2.21 -6.86 -21.13
N VAL A 299 3.26 -6.65 -20.33
CA VAL A 299 3.61 -5.32 -19.82
C VAL A 299 3.99 -4.35 -20.94
N ALA A 300 4.66 -4.83 -21.99
CA ALA A 300 4.94 -4.01 -23.17
C ALA A 300 3.66 -3.60 -23.93
N VAL A 301 2.70 -4.53 -24.11
CA VAL A 301 1.38 -4.24 -24.70
C VAL A 301 0.62 -3.19 -23.88
N ALA A 302 0.64 -3.29 -22.54
CA ALA A 302 0.03 -2.29 -21.67
C ALA A 302 0.64 -0.89 -21.90
N GLY A 303 1.97 -0.82 -22.13
CA GLY A 303 2.67 0.40 -22.48
C GLY A 303 2.28 0.97 -23.86
N LEU A 304 2.04 0.10 -24.84
CA LEU A 304 1.64 0.47 -26.20
C LEU A 304 0.20 0.93 -26.35
N ALA A 305 -0.64 0.78 -25.31
CA ALA A 305 -2.06 1.12 -25.40
C ALA A 305 -2.27 2.56 -25.95
N VAL A 306 -1.43 3.51 -25.54
CA VAL A 306 -1.51 4.92 -25.98
C VAL A 306 -1.30 5.14 -27.48
N ASP A 307 -0.65 4.18 -28.16
CA ASP A 307 -0.30 4.23 -29.59
C ASP A 307 -0.98 3.08 -30.37
N ALA A 308 -2.00 2.46 -29.78
CA ALA A 308 -2.67 1.31 -30.37
C ALA A 308 -3.39 1.63 -31.70
N GLN A 309 -3.79 2.89 -31.90
CA GLN A 309 -4.46 3.34 -33.13
C GLN A 309 -3.51 3.29 -34.34
N GLN A 310 -2.24 3.63 -34.13
CA GLN A 310 -1.19 3.67 -35.15
C GLN A 310 -0.61 2.27 -35.41
N ARG A 311 -0.72 1.35 -34.45
CA ARG A 311 -0.09 0.02 -34.50
C ARG A 311 -1.07 -1.13 -34.69
N GLN A 312 -2.21 -0.91 -35.33
CA GLN A 312 -3.23 -1.96 -35.51
C GLN A 312 -2.67 -3.23 -36.17
N ASP A 313 -1.75 -3.10 -37.12
CA ASP A 313 -1.05 -4.25 -37.73
C ASP A 313 -0.35 -5.16 -36.72
N LEU A 314 0.26 -4.57 -35.67
CA LEU A 314 0.85 -5.36 -34.60
C LEU A 314 -0.24 -6.11 -33.82
N PHE A 315 -1.33 -5.42 -33.45
CA PHE A 315 -2.43 -6.04 -32.70
C PHE A 315 -3.13 -7.15 -33.50
N VAL A 316 -3.26 -7.00 -34.83
CA VAL A 316 -3.71 -8.08 -35.71
C VAL A 316 -2.79 -9.29 -35.60
N ARG A 317 -1.46 -9.11 -35.70
CA ARG A 317 -0.49 -10.20 -35.56
C ARG A 317 -0.55 -10.87 -34.18
N LEU A 318 -0.71 -10.09 -33.12
CA LEU A 318 -0.82 -10.61 -31.75
C LEU A 318 -2.09 -11.45 -31.56
N LEU A 319 -3.25 -10.97 -32.06
CA LEU A 319 -4.50 -11.72 -32.01
C LEU A 319 -4.41 -13.01 -32.84
N ASP A 320 -3.77 -12.96 -34.00
CA ASP A 320 -3.50 -14.15 -34.82
C ASP A 320 -2.65 -15.19 -34.09
N GLU A 321 -1.64 -14.75 -33.35
CA GLU A 321 -0.84 -15.62 -32.50
C GLU A 321 -1.68 -16.25 -31.38
N ILE A 322 -2.47 -15.44 -30.68
CA ILE A 322 -3.34 -15.89 -29.59
C ILE A 322 -4.33 -16.94 -30.08
N LEU A 323 -5.07 -16.65 -31.16
CA LEU A 323 -6.04 -17.57 -31.75
C LEU A 323 -5.41 -18.92 -32.09
N ARG A 324 -4.26 -18.91 -32.76
CA ARG A 324 -3.51 -20.14 -33.08
C ARG A 324 -3.11 -20.93 -31.84
N GLN A 325 -2.61 -20.26 -30.80
CA GLN A 325 -2.20 -20.95 -29.57
C GLN A 325 -3.40 -21.55 -28.84
N GLU A 326 -4.52 -20.82 -28.75
CA GLU A 326 -5.75 -21.34 -28.11
C GLU A 326 -6.32 -22.55 -28.86
N GLU A 327 -6.33 -22.53 -30.20
CA GLU A 327 -6.74 -23.68 -31.01
C GLU A 327 -5.85 -24.92 -30.78
N ARG A 328 -4.53 -24.74 -30.69
CA ARG A 328 -3.59 -25.84 -30.42
C ARG A 328 -3.84 -26.46 -29.04
N ILE A 329 -4.10 -25.63 -28.04
CA ILE A 329 -4.45 -26.08 -26.67
C ILE A 329 -5.72 -26.91 -26.68
N GLU A 330 -6.75 -26.45 -27.39
CA GLU A 330 -8.05 -27.13 -27.49
C GLU A 330 -7.96 -28.49 -28.20
N ARG A 331 -7.16 -28.57 -29.26
CA ARG A 331 -6.89 -29.83 -29.98
C ARG A 331 -5.98 -30.79 -29.20
N GLY A 332 -5.43 -30.31 -28.08
CA GLY A 332 -4.56 -31.12 -27.25
C GLY A 332 -3.17 -31.36 -27.84
N ASP A 333 -2.67 -30.43 -28.63
CA ASP A 333 -1.32 -30.50 -29.19
C ASP A 333 -0.27 -30.55 -28.05
N PRO A 334 0.59 -31.58 -28.00
CA PRO A 334 1.64 -31.71 -26.98
C PRO A 334 2.70 -30.61 -27.05
N ASP A 335 2.89 -29.98 -28.21
CA ASP A 335 3.82 -28.86 -28.43
C ASP A 335 3.13 -27.49 -28.25
N ALA A 336 1.83 -27.46 -27.91
CA ALA A 336 1.19 -26.22 -27.49
C ALA A 336 1.84 -25.75 -26.19
N VAL A 337 2.16 -24.46 -26.10
CA VAL A 337 2.89 -23.78 -25.01
C VAL A 337 2.37 -24.08 -23.58
N VAL A 338 1.23 -24.74 -23.46
CA VAL A 338 0.38 -24.78 -22.27
C VAL A 338 0.12 -26.20 -21.73
N ARG A 339 0.36 -27.29 -22.46
CA ARG A 339 -0.07 -28.63 -21.98
C ARG A 339 0.75 -29.20 -20.82
N SER A 340 1.98 -28.72 -20.58
CA SER A 340 2.85 -29.17 -19.49
C SER A 340 2.99 -28.19 -18.32
N ASN A 341 2.37 -26.99 -18.39
CA ASN A 341 2.51 -25.97 -17.33
C ASN A 341 1.27 -25.06 -17.19
N PRO A 342 0.46 -25.20 -16.11
CA PRO A 342 -0.67 -24.32 -15.81
C PRO A 342 -0.35 -22.81 -15.80
N LEU A 343 0.88 -22.44 -15.43
CA LEU A 343 1.34 -21.05 -15.42
C LEU A 343 1.43 -20.46 -16.83
N ALA A 344 1.77 -21.27 -17.84
CA ALA A 344 1.83 -20.81 -19.22
C ALA A 344 0.43 -20.50 -19.79
N ALA A 345 -0.58 -21.29 -19.39
CA ALA A 345 -1.98 -21.03 -19.72
C ALA A 345 -2.45 -19.67 -19.19
N GLU A 346 -2.09 -19.39 -17.93
CA GLU A 346 -2.44 -18.15 -17.27
C GLU A 346 -1.73 -16.95 -17.90
N ALA A 347 -0.45 -17.10 -18.23
CA ALA A 347 0.31 -16.05 -18.91
C ALA A 347 -0.25 -15.71 -20.31
N LEU A 348 -0.68 -16.72 -21.09
CA LEU A 348 -1.35 -16.48 -22.38
C LEU A 348 -2.70 -15.77 -22.21
N ARG A 349 -3.50 -16.15 -21.21
CA ARG A 349 -4.75 -15.45 -20.89
C ARG A 349 -4.51 -14.00 -20.50
N ALA A 350 -3.55 -13.76 -19.59
CA ALA A 350 -3.14 -12.43 -19.18
C ALA A 350 -2.69 -11.56 -20.37
N PHE A 351 -1.95 -12.17 -21.31
CA PHE A 351 -1.51 -11.52 -22.53
C PHE A 351 -2.68 -11.15 -23.45
N ARG A 352 -3.61 -12.08 -23.72
CA ARG A 352 -4.83 -11.81 -24.50
C ARG A 352 -5.66 -10.71 -23.88
N ASP A 353 -5.89 -10.77 -22.57
CA ASP A 353 -6.75 -9.81 -21.88
C ASP A 353 -6.14 -8.40 -21.92
N GLU A 354 -4.80 -8.29 -21.88
CA GLU A 354 -4.09 -7.02 -22.08
C GLU A 354 -4.18 -6.50 -23.51
N VAL A 355 -4.04 -7.39 -24.51
CA VAL A 355 -4.23 -7.05 -25.93
C VAL A 355 -5.62 -6.46 -26.15
N LEU A 356 -6.66 -7.09 -25.60
CA LEU A 356 -8.03 -6.57 -25.69
C LEU A 356 -8.19 -5.23 -24.96
N ARG A 357 -7.59 -5.07 -23.77
CA ARG A 357 -7.64 -3.81 -23.03
C ARG A 357 -6.94 -2.66 -23.77
N ALA A 358 -5.80 -2.92 -24.40
CA ALA A 358 -5.06 -1.93 -25.18
C ALA A 358 -5.86 -1.41 -26.39
N LEU A 359 -6.80 -2.22 -26.91
CA LEU A 359 -7.67 -1.87 -28.04
C LEU A 359 -8.91 -1.03 -27.65
N VAL A 360 -9.16 -0.78 -26.36
CA VAL A 360 -10.27 0.08 -25.93
C VAL A 360 -10.14 1.47 -26.56
N GLY A 361 -11.23 2.00 -27.12
CA GLY A 361 -11.26 3.31 -27.78
C GLY A 361 -10.50 3.40 -29.11
N VAL A 362 -9.99 2.28 -29.65
CA VAL A 362 -9.36 2.24 -30.98
C VAL A 362 -10.43 2.17 -32.06
N ARG A 363 -10.29 2.99 -33.10
CA ARG A 363 -11.08 2.88 -34.33
C ARG A 363 -10.52 1.75 -35.17
N LEU A 364 -11.27 0.64 -35.23
CA LEU A 364 -10.86 -0.61 -35.84
C LEU A 364 -10.86 -0.52 -37.37
N ASP A 365 -9.76 -0.93 -37.99
CA ASP A 365 -9.72 -1.27 -39.41
C ASP A 365 -10.39 -2.63 -39.69
N ALA A 366 -10.59 -2.95 -40.98
CA ALA A 366 -11.25 -4.20 -41.37
C ALA A 366 -10.49 -5.47 -40.92
N PRO A 367 -9.14 -5.57 -41.06
CA PRO A 367 -8.38 -6.71 -40.55
C PRO A 367 -8.55 -6.93 -39.04
N LEU A 368 -8.45 -5.88 -38.24
CA LEU A 368 -8.55 -5.98 -36.79
C LEU A 368 -9.97 -6.33 -36.36
N ALA A 369 -10.98 -5.74 -37.00
CA ALA A 369 -12.38 -6.07 -36.75
C ALA A 369 -12.68 -7.54 -37.06
N ASP A 370 -12.15 -8.10 -38.16
CA ASP A 370 -12.30 -9.52 -38.50
C ASP A 370 -11.69 -10.43 -37.42
N ARG A 371 -10.49 -10.10 -36.89
CA ARG A 371 -9.86 -10.92 -35.84
C ARG A 371 -10.60 -10.90 -34.53
N LEU A 372 -11.12 -9.75 -34.12
CA LEU A 372 -11.99 -9.66 -32.95
C LEU A 372 -13.29 -10.45 -33.15
N GLN A 373 -13.87 -10.44 -34.35
CA GLN A 373 -15.05 -11.25 -34.66
C GLN A 373 -14.75 -12.75 -34.60
N ARG A 374 -13.62 -13.21 -35.15
CA ARG A 374 -13.21 -14.63 -35.05
C ARG A 374 -13.02 -15.06 -33.61
N LEU A 375 -12.33 -14.25 -32.80
CA LEU A 375 -12.16 -14.52 -31.37
C LEU A 375 -13.51 -14.61 -30.66
N SER A 376 -14.44 -13.70 -30.97
CA SER A 376 -15.80 -13.72 -30.43
C SER A 376 -16.51 -15.03 -30.77
N VAL A 377 -16.42 -15.51 -32.01
CA VAL A 377 -17.06 -16.76 -32.45
C VAL A 377 -16.45 -17.98 -31.74
N GLN A 378 -15.12 -18.03 -31.60
CA GLN A 378 -14.43 -19.13 -30.92
C GLN A 378 -14.86 -19.31 -29.45
N VAL A 379 -15.17 -18.20 -28.76
CA VAL A 379 -15.57 -18.23 -27.35
C VAL A 379 -17.08 -18.21 -27.11
N ALA A 380 -17.90 -17.85 -28.10
CA ALA A 380 -19.37 -17.67 -27.95
C ALA A 380 -20.10 -18.91 -27.41
N GLY A 381 -19.63 -20.12 -27.75
CA GLY A 381 -20.23 -21.38 -27.29
C GLY A 381 -19.85 -21.80 -25.86
N ARG A 382 -18.91 -21.09 -25.22
CA ARG A 382 -18.35 -21.49 -23.92
C ARG A 382 -19.09 -20.80 -22.78
N LYS A 383 -19.57 -21.58 -21.81
CA LYS A 383 -20.27 -21.07 -20.63
C LYS A 383 -19.34 -20.57 -19.51
N SER A 384 -18.02 -20.59 -19.72
CA SER A 384 -17.02 -20.23 -18.69
C SER A 384 -16.98 -18.73 -18.41
N ILE A 385 -16.56 -18.36 -17.19
CA ILE A 385 -16.36 -16.95 -16.79
C ILE A 385 -15.34 -16.26 -17.71
N ALA A 386 -14.27 -16.96 -18.07
CA ALA A 386 -13.23 -16.44 -18.97
C ALA A 386 -13.79 -16.08 -20.36
N ALA A 387 -14.63 -16.94 -20.95
CA ALA A 387 -15.25 -16.66 -22.25
C ALA A 387 -16.18 -15.45 -22.20
N ARG A 388 -16.99 -15.32 -21.13
CA ARG A 388 -17.84 -14.14 -20.92
C ARG A 388 -17.03 -12.85 -20.79
N SER A 389 -15.90 -12.89 -20.08
CA SER A 389 -14.99 -11.73 -19.96
C SER A 389 -14.46 -11.28 -21.33
N VAL A 390 -14.04 -12.23 -22.18
CA VAL A 390 -13.57 -11.93 -23.54
C VAL A 390 -14.68 -11.31 -24.39
N LEU A 391 -15.89 -11.87 -24.35
CA LEU A 391 -17.04 -11.29 -25.06
C LEU A 391 -17.38 -9.89 -24.57
N GLU A 392 -17.36 -9.65 -23.26
CA GLU A 392 -17.57 -8.32 -22.67
C GLU A 392 -16.50 -7.32 -23.13
N ALA A 393 -15.23 -7.74 -23.17
CA ALA A 393 -14.12 -6.92 -23.64
C ALA A 393 -14.26 -6.57 -25.13
N ILE A 394 -14.59 -7.55 -25.99
CA ILE A 394 -14.81 -7.31 -27.43
C ILE A 394 -15.99 -6.36 -27.64
N ARG A 395 -17.09 -6.56 -26.90
CA ARG A 395 -18.26 -5.69 -26.96
C ARG A 395 -17.89 -4.26 -26.56
N ARG A 396 -17.13 -4.09 -25.47
CA ARG A 396 -16.61 -2.77 -25.05
C ARG A 396 -15.76 -2.11 -26.13
N ILE A 397 -14.90 -2.85 -26.83
CA ILE A 397 -14.06 -2.31 -27.91
C ILE A 397 -14.94 -1.83 -29.07
N ARG A 398 -15.96 -2.60 -29.46
CA ARG A 398 -16.81 -2.31 -30.64
C ARG A 398 -17.89 -1.26 -30.38
N GLU A 399 -18.49 -1.29 -29.20
CA GLU A 399 -19.68 -0.48 -28.87
C GLU A 399 -19.36 0.68 -27.92
N GLY A 400 -18.15 0.74 -27.36
CA GLY A 400 -17.74 1.81 -26.44
C GLY A 400 -18.35 1.76 -25.03
N ALA A 401 -19.17 0.74 -24.72
CA ALA A 401 -19.79 0.58 -23.41
C ALA A 401 -19.62 -0.85 -22.89
N PRO A 402 -19.15 -1.07 -21.64
CA PRO A 402 -19.33 -2.36 -20.99
C PRO A 402 -20.81 -2.59 -20.64
N GLY A 403 -21.15 -3.77 -20.13
CA GLY A 403 -22.55 -4.21 -20.05
C GLY A 403 -23.38 -3.28 -19.16
N PRO A 404 -24.71 -3.48 -19.06
CA PRO A 404 -25.53 -2.70 -18.14
C PRO A 404 -24.90 -2.69 -16.74
N ARG A 405 -24.70 -1.49 -16.18
CA ARG A 405 -24.12 -1.26 -14.86
C ARG A 405 -25.18 -0.83 -13.85
N PRO A 406 -25.09 -1.25 -12.57
CA PRO A 406 -25.95 -0.71 -11.52
C PRO A 406 -25.71 0.79 -11.31
N GLN A 407 -26.70 1.47 -10.73
CA GLN A 407 -26.52 2.86 -10.30
C GLN A 407 -25.37 2.96 -9.28
N ALA A 408 -24.62 4.07 -9.29
CA ALA A 408 -23.49 4.26 -8.38
C ALA A 408 -23.88 4.25 -6.89
N THR A 409 -25.15 4.55 -6.58
CA THR A 409 -25.72 4.49 -5.24
C THR A 409 -26.10 3.07 -4.80
N ASP A 410 -26.19 2.10 -5.72
CA ASP A 410 -26.53 0.71 -5.44
C ASP A 410 -25.27 -0.14 -5.25
N THR A 411 -24.61 0.08 -4.12
CA THR A 411 -23.38 -0.63 -3.76
C THR A 411 -23.59 -2.14 -3.66
N GLU A 412 -24.76 -2.62 -3.25
CA GLU A 412 -25.04 -4.06 -3.12
C GLU A 412 -25.07 -4.75 -4.50
N ALA A 413 -25.72 -4.13 -5.49
CA ALA A 413 -25.69 -4.65 -6.84
C ALA A 413 -24.26 -4.69 -7.41
N TRP A 414 -23.44 -3.68 -7.13
CA TRP A 414 -22.04 -3.67 -7.52
C TRP A 414 -21.19 -4.72 -6.78
N LEU A 415 -21.43 -4.95 -5.49
CA LEU A 415 -20.77 -6.02 -4.72
C LEU A 415 -21.08 -7.39 -5.32
N LYS A 416 -22.35 -7.65 -5.63
CA LYS A 416 -22.80 -8.88 -6.29
C LYS A 416 -22.18 -9.04 -7.69
N LEU A 417 -22.08 -7.94 -8.45
CA LEU A 417 -21.44 -7.95 -9.76
C LEU A 417 -19.94 -8.26 -9.66
N ALA A 418 -19.26 -7.68 -8.67
CA ALA A 418 -17.84 -7.87 -8.38
C ALA A 418 -17.52 -9.16 -7.61
N ASP A 419 -18.51 -10.01 -7.34
CA ASP A 419 -18.28 -11.28 -6.65
C ASP A 419 -17.63 -12.29 -7.59
N GLY A 420 -16.73 -13.12 -7.06
CA GLY A 420 -15.93 -14.10 -7.79
C GLY A 420 -14.41 -13.84 -7.77
N PRO A 421 -13.63 -14.79 -8.32
CA PRO A 421 -12.17 -14.73 -8.29
C PRO A 421 -11.62 -13.62 -9.19
N GLY A 422 -10.52 -13.00 -8.73
CA GLY A 422 -9.76 -12.01 -9.49
C GLY A 422 -8.25 -12.28 -9.40
N SER A 423 -7.51 -11.87 -10.42
CA SER A 423 -6.04 -11.94 -10.47
C SER A 423 -5.44 -10.61 -10.00
N ALA A 424 -4.64 -10.66 -8.94
CA ALA A 424 -3.93 -9.48 -8.44
C ALA A 424 -2.91 -8.93 -9.47
N GLU A 425 -2.33 -9.77 -10.32
CA GLU A 425 -1.40 -9.34 -11.35
C GLU A 425 -2.12 -8.59 -12.49
N SER A 426 -3.28 -9.11 -12.93
CA SER A 426 -4.14 -8.39 -13.88
C SER A 426 -4.68 -7.09 -13.29
N GLY A 427 -5.02 -7.10 -12.00
CA GLY A 427 -5.50 -5.91 -11.29
C GLY A 427 -4.45 -4.82 -11.17
N GLU A 428 -3.18 -5.18 -11.03
CA GLU A 428 -2.06 -4.23 -11.12
C GLU A 428 -2.06 -3.53 -12.48
N ARG A 429 -2.23 -4.27 -13.59
CA ARG A 429 -2.29 -3.68 -14.93
C ARG A 429 -3.55 -2.83 -15.17
N VAL A 430 -4.66 -3.14 -14.52
CA VAL A 430 -5.86 -2.27 -14.52
C VAL A 430 -5.60 -0.99 -13.73
N PHE A 431 -4.99 -1.07 -12.55
CA PHE A 431 -4.67 0.08 -11.72
C PHE A 431 -3.71 1.07 -12.41
N PHE A 432 -2.65 0.52 -13.03
CA PHE A 432 -1.68 1.26 -13.84
C PHE A 432 -2.09 1.36 -15.32
N GLY A 433 -3.35 1.10 -15.64
CA GLY A 433 -3.87 1.10 -17.00
C GLY A 433 -3.89 2.50 -17.60
N ARG A 434 -3.47 2.63 -18.85
CA ARG A 434 -3.37 3.92 -19.56
C ARG A 434 -4.66 4.37 -20.24
N LYS A 435 -5.62 3.46 -20.37
CA LYS A 435 -6.93 3.69 -21.02
C LYS A 435 -8.12 3.49 -20.12
N VAL A 436 -7.98 2.61 -19.13
CA VAL A 436 -9.04 2.22 -18.22
C VAL A 436 -8.47 2.16 -16.81
N GLY A 437 -9.33 2.27 -15.79
CA GLY A 437 -8.93 2.31 -14.39
C GLY A 437 -8.32 3.66 -13.99
N LEU A 438 -7.22 4.05 -14.63
CA LEU A 438 -6.52 5.35 -14.47
C LEU A 438 -6.17 5.70 -13.01
N CYS A 439 -6.24 4.73 -12.08
CA CYS A 439 -6.08 4.97 -10.65
C CYS A 439 -4.68 5.51 -10.32
N TYR A 440 -3.66 5.04 -11.05
CA TYR A 440 -2.27 5.46 -10.86
C TYR A 440 -2.01 6.95 -11.13
N GLN A 441 -2.88 7.63 -11.89
CA GLN A 441 -2.75 9.06 -12.17
C GLN A 441 -2.93 9.91 -10.92
N CYS A 442 -3.62 9.38 -9.91
CA CYS A 442 -3.83 10.06 -8.64
C CYS A 442 -3.21 9.31 -7.46
N HIS A 443 -3.13 7.98 -7.51
CA HIS A 443 -2.72 7.16 -6.38
C HIS A 443 -1.40 6.44 -6.62
N GLU A 444 -0.58 6.43 -5.57
CA GLU A 444 0.65 5.67 -5.52
C GLU A 444 0.46 4.31 -4.86
N ILE A 445 1.08 3.28 -5.44
CA ILE A 445 1.31 1.99 -4.80
C ILE A 445 2.79 1.64 -4.91
N ASP A 446 3.39 1.29 -3.77
CA ASP A 446 4.78 0.83 -3.65
C ASP A 446 5.78 1.78 -4.34
N GLY A 447 5.54 3.09 -4.29
CA GLY A 447 6.42 4.10 -4.89
C GLY A 447 6.10 4.49 -6.34
N ARG A 448 5.17 3.79 -7.00
CA ARG A 448 4.76 4.06 -8.38
C ARG A 448 3.37 4.69 -8.47
N GLY A 449 3.21 5.65 -9.38
CA GLY A 449 2.00 6.44 -9.56
C GLY A 449 2.16 7.83 -8.94
N ALA A 450 1.11 8.64 -9.02
CA ALA A 450 1.11 9.99 -8.50
C ALA A 450 0.70 10.04 -7.01
N ARG A 451 1.08 11.13 -6.32
CA ARG A 451 0.65 11.44 -4.95
C ARG A 451 -0.37 12.58 -4.91
N VAL A 452 -1.40 12.51 -5.75
CA VAL A 452 -2.52 13.47 -5.72
C VAL A 452 -3.53 13.06 -4.66
N GLY A 453 -3.98 11.80 -4.72
CA GLY A 453 -4.79 11.16 -3.71
C GLY A 453 -3.94 10.43 -2.65
N PRO A 454 -4.60 9.79 -1.67
CA PRO A 454 -3.93 9.02 -0.63
C PRO A 454 -3.11 7.86 -1.20
N PRO A 455 -1.95 7.54 -0.61
CA PRO A 455 -1.18 6.36 -1.00
C PRO A 455 -1.94 5.08 -0.66
N LEU A 456 -1.90 4.10 -1.56
CA LEU A 456 -2.69 2.87 -1.44
C LEU A 456 -1.85 1.62 -1.15
N SER A 457 -0.52 1.75 -0.93
CA SER A 457 0.37 0.62 -0.60
C SER A 457 -0.06 -0.17 0.64
N ALA A 458 -0.83 0.45 1.55
CA ALA A 458 -1.33 -0.16 2.78
C ALA A 458 -2.82 -0.53 2.75
N ILE A 459 -3.53 -0.28 1.64
CA ILE A 459 -4.99 -0.33 1.60
C ILE A 459 -5.53 -1.72 2.00
N GLY A 460 -4.89 -2.78 1.53
CA GLY A 460 -5.31 -4.15 1.84
C GLY A 460 -5.35 -4.47 3.33
N ARG A 461 -4.45 -3.90 4.15
CA ARG A 461 -4.50 -4.10 5.62
C ARG A 461 -5.78 -3.53 6.21
N ARG A 462 -6.18 -2.33 5.77
CA ARG A 462 -7.45 -1.71 6.20
C ARG A 462 -8.64 -2.57 5.77
N LEU A 463 -8.62 -3.07 4.54
CA LEU A 463 -9.69 -3.95 4.04
C LEU A 463 -9.78 -5.25 4.85
N ALA A 464 -8.63 -5.86 5.17
CA ALA A 464 -8.58 -7.09 5.97
C ALA A 464 -9.12 -6.90 7.39
N LEU A 465 -8.76 -5.81 8.06
CA LEU A 465 -9.24 -5.48 9.41
C LEU A 465 -10.76 -5.26 9.48
N GLN A 466 -11.37 -4.80 8.39
CA GLN A 466 -12.80 -4.49 8.31
C GLN A 466 -13.63 -5.59 7.63
N GLY A 467 -13.01 -6.66 7.13
CA GLY A 467 -13.68 -7.75 6.42
C GLY A 467 -14.60 -7.25 5.30
N GLN A 468 -15.86 -7.71 5.31
CA GLN A 468 -16.86 -7.31 4.31
C GLN A 468 -17.17 -5.81 4.33
N HIS A 469 -17.13 -5.16 5.50
CA HIS A 469 -17.33 -3.71 5.61
C HIS A 469 -16.23 -2.94 4.89
N GLY A 470 -14.99 -3.44 4.90
CA GLY A 470 -13.87 -2.84 4.18
C GLY A 470 -14.06 -2.89 2.66
N ARG A 471 -14.50 -4.05 2.13
CA ARG A 471 -14.78 -4.21 0.70
C ARG A 471 -15.92 -3.29 0.24
N ARG A 472 -16.98 -3.20 1.04
CA ARG A 472 -18.11 -2.29 0.80
C ARG A 472 -17.64 -0.83 0.78
N TRP A 473 -16.90 -0.41 1.81
CA TRP A 473 -16.37 0.95 1.93
C TRP A 473 -15.48 1.34 0.74
N LEU A 474 -14.61 0.43 0.28
CA LEU A 474 -13.76 0.68 -0.90
C LEU A 474 -14.62 0.94 -2.15
N LEU A 475 -15.64 0.11 -2.37
CA LEU A 475 -16.51 0.24 -3.54
C LEU A 475 -17.36 1.52 -3.47
N GLU A 476 -17.91 1.86 -2.31
CA GLU A 476 -18.62 3.13 -2.08
C GLU A 476 -17.73 4.33 -2.37
N THR A 477 -16.47 4.29 -1.90
CA THR A 477 -15.51 5.38 -2.12
C THR A 477 -15.21 5.58 -3.61
N ILE A 478 -15.11 4.50 -4.40
CA ILE A 478 -14.84 4.60 -5.84
C ILE A 478 -16.10 5.03 -6.62
N LEU A 479 -17.28 4.50 -6.25
CA LEU A 479 -18.54 4.81 -6.93
C LEU A 479 -19.03 6.23 -6.63
N GLN A 480 -18.80 6.72 -5.41
CA GLN A 480 -19.30 8.00 -4.91
C GLN A 480 -18.15 8.80 -4.25
N PRO A 481 -17.11 9.21 -5.00
CA PRO A 481 -15.90 9.81 -4.43
C PRO A 481 -16.14 11.16 -3.73
N SER A 482 -17.25 11.84 -4.04
CA SER A 482 -17.66 13.12 -3.44
C SER A 482 -18.49 12.96 -2.16
N ARG A 483 -18.86 11.72 -1.77
CA ARG A 483 -19.73 11.47 -0.60
C ARG A 483 -19.02 11.73 0.73
N GLU A 484 -17.76 11.34 0.82
CA GLU A 484 -16.92 11.53 2.01
C GLU A 484 -15.49 11.81 1.54
N MET A 485 -14.95 12.97 1.93
CA MET A 485 -13.59 13.38 1.62
C MET A 485 -12.88 13.73 2.91
N ALA A 486 -11.67 13.20 3.12
CA ALA A 486 -10.86 13.64 4.24
C ALA A 486 -10.46 15.12 4.04
N PRO A 487 -10.32 15.91 5.11
CA PRO A 487 -10.06 17.35 5.01
C PRO A 487 -8.85 17.70 4.14
N GLU A 488 -7.79 16.88 4.17
CA GLU A 488 -6.56 17.08 3.40
C GLU A 488 -6.71 16.79 1.89
N TYR A 489 -7.76 16.06 1.48
CA TYR A 489 -8.09 15.77 0.08
C TYR A 489 -9.34 16.52 -0.41
N THR A 490 -9.85 17.46 0.38
CA THR A 490 -10.97 18.33 -0.04
C THR A 490 -10.44 19.40 -1.00
N PRO A 491 -10.91 19.47 -2.26
CA PRO A 491 -10.39 20.41 -3.23
C PRO A 491 -10.87 21.84 -2.95
N TRP A 492 -10.03 22.82 -3.27
CA TRP A 492 -10.34 24.23 -3.14
C TRP A 492 -10.43 24.87 -4.51
N GLN A 493 -11.45 25.71 -4.71
CA GLN A 493 -11.52 26.65 -5.81
C GLN A 493 -10.93 27.97 -5.34
N ILE A 494 -9.91 28.46 -6.06
CA ILE A 494 -9.23 29.72 -5.79
C ILE A 494 -9.51 30.66 -6.95
N VAL A 495 -10.17 31.79 -6.65
CA VAL A 495 -10.44 32.84 -7.63
C VAL A 495 -9.48 33.98 -7.39
N LEU A 496 -8.71 34.32 -8.44
CA LEU A 496 -7.74 35.39 -8.41
C LEU A 496 -8.36 36.70 -8.89
N LYS A 497 -7.81 37.83 -8.43
CA LYS A 497 -8.23 39.18 -8.83
C LYS A 497 -8.06 39.48 -10.32
N ASP A 498 -7.25 38.67 -11.03
CA ASP A 498 -7.08 38.75 -12.49
C ASP A 498 -8.12 37.90 -13.26
N GLY A 499 -9.08 37.29 -12.56
CA GLY A 499 -10.14 36.47 -13.13
C GLY A 499 -9.77 35.00 -13.34
N ARG A 500 -8.52 34.57 -13.11
CA ARG A 500 -8.16 33.16 -13.20
C ARG A 500 -8.79 32.35 -12.07
N VAL A 501 -9.24 31.14 -12.41
CA VAL A 501 -9.80 30.17 -11.46
C VAL A 501 -8.88 28.96 -11.42
N LEU A 502 -8.33 28.69 -10.25
CA LEU A 502 -7.47 27.53 -9.99
C LEU A 502 -8.20 26.53 -9.09
N ILE A 503 -7.89 25.26 -9.25
CA ILE A 503 -8.41 24.18 -8.40
C ILE A 503 -7.25 23.33 -7.92
N GLY A 504 -7.17 23.10 -6.61
CA GLY A 504 -6.13 22.24 -6.05
C GLY A 504 -6.40 21.80 -4.60
N LEU A 505 -5.61 20.83 -4.15
CA LEU A 505 -5.61 20.34 -2.78
C LEU A 505 -4.66 21.19 -1.93
N PRO A 506 -5.06 21.64 -0.73
CA PRO A 506 -4.19 22.47 0.10
C PRO A 506 -2.98 21.67 0.63
N ARG A 507 -1.75 22.17 0.45
CA ARG A 507 -0.51 21.54 0.95
C ARG A 507 0.08 22.25 2.15
N ARG A 508 0.18 23.58 2.08
CA ARG A 508 0.70 24.41 3.16
C ARG A 508 -0.15 25.67 3.28
N LYS A 509 -0.78 25.82 4.46
CA LYS A 509 -1.54 27.01 4.82
C LYS A 509 -0.69 27.87 5.76
N GLY A 510 -0.54 29.17 5.48
CA GLY A 510 0.14 30.13 6.36
C GLY A 510 1.06 31.11 5.65
N GLY A 511 1.32 32.27 6.27
CA GLY A 511 2.13 33.34 5.67
C GLY A 511 1.36 34.16 4.61
N THR A 512 2.11 34.76 3.69
CA THR A 512 1.62 35.65 2.60
C THR A 512 1.21 34.91 1.33
N ALA A 513 1.49 33.61 1.25
CA ALA A 513 1.20 32.76 0.11
C ALA A 513 0.73 31.38 0.58
N GLU A 514 -0.07 30.70 -0.25
CA GLU A 514 -0.59 29.36 0.01
C GLU A 514 -0.21 28.44 -1.14
N ALA A 515 0.17 27.20 -0.80
CA ALA A 515 0.55 26.19 -1.76
C ALA A 515 -0.56 25.15 -1.93
N TYR A 516 -0.83 24.82 -3.19
CA TYR A 516 -1.85 23.89 -3.61
C TYR A 516 -1.26 22.86 -4.56
N LEU A 517 -1.81 21.64 -4.56
CA LEU A 517 -1.50 20.62 -5.53
C LEU A 517 -2.61 20.52 -6.58
N GLY A 518 -2.27 20.71 -7.84
CA GLY A 518 -3.18 20.53 -8.97
C GLY A 518 -3.52 19.06 -9.22
N LYS A 519 -4.58 18.84 -10.01
CA LYS A 519 -4.97 17.49 -10.48
C LYS A 519 -3.91 16.82 -11.36
N ASP A 520 -3.01 17.61 -11.94
CA ASP A 520 -1.87 17.15 -12.75
C ASP A 520 -0.68 16.73 -11.88
N GLY A 521 -0.81 16.77 -10.56
CA GLY A 521 0.25 16.45 -9.61
C GLY A 521 1.28 17.55 -9.44
N ARG A 522 1.09 18.73 -10.04
CA ARG A 522 2.02 19.86 -9.92
C ARG A 522 1.58 20.79 -8.80
N GLU A 523 2.55 21.21 -7.99
CA GLU A 523 2.30 22.25 -7.00
C GLU A 523 2.29 23.63 -7.64
N PHE A 524 1.38 24.47 -7.17
CA PHE A 524 1.34 25.88 -7.49
C PHE A 524 1.15 26.70 -6.23
N THR A 525 1.73 27.89 -6.22
CA THR A 525 1.64 28.82 -5.09
C THR A 525 0.86 30.05 -5.51
N VAL A 526 -0.04 30.49 -4.65
CA VAL A 526 -0.85 31.68 -4.85
C VAL A 526 -0.60 32.66 -3.71
N LYS A 527 -0.27 33.91 -4.03
CA LYS A 527 -0.15 34.97 -3.01
C LYS A 527 -1.54 35.37 -2.53
N LYS A 528 -1.72 35.52 -1.22
CA LYS A 528 -3.00 35.95 -0.64
C LYS A 528 -3.47 37.31 -1.16
N ALA A 529 -2.52 38.20 -1.47
CA ALA A 529 -2.84 39.51 -2.05
C ALA A 529 -3.44 39.43 -3.46
N GLU A 530 -3.18 38.34 -4.19
CA GLU A 530 -3.69 38.06 -5.54
C GLU A 530 -5.03 37.29 -5.51
N MET A 531 -5.38 36.69 -4.37
CA MET A 531 -6.66 36.00 -4.18
C MET A 531 -7.80 36.99 -3.97
N GLU A 532 -8.88 36.80 -4.70
CA GLU A 532 -10.16 37.47 -4.42
C GLU A 532 -10.92 36.71 -3.35
N TYR A 533 -11.11 35.40 -3.56
CA TYR A 533 -11.63 34.47 -2.56
C TYR A 533 -11.22 33.03 -2.88
N HIS A 534 -11.40 32.15 -1.91
CA HIS A 534 -11.28 30.71 -2.10
C HIS A 534 -12.34 29.97 -1.28
N ARG A 535 -12.76 28.79 -1.74
CA ARG A 535 -13.75 27.96 -1.05
C ARG A 535 -13.50 26.49 -1.28
N GLU A 536 -13.92 25.68 -0.31
CA GLU A 536 -13.97 24.23 -0.44
C GLU A 536 -15.01 23.82 -1.49
N LEU A 537 -14.66 22.81 -2.28
CA LEU A 537 -15.54 22.16 -3.24
C LEU A 537 -16.14 20.91 -2.62
N ARG A 538 -17.42 20.67 -2.93
CA ARG A 538 -18.11 19.42 -2.55
C ARG A 538 -17.82 18.26 -3.51
N GLN A 539 -17.17 18.53 -4.63
CA GLN A 539 -16.82 17.55 -5.64
C GLN A 539 -15.36 17.12 -5.47
N SER A 540 -15.13 15.81 -5.46
CA SER A 540 -13.80 15.23 -5.39
C SER A 540 -12.99 15.45 -6.68
N LEU A 541 -11.66 15.47 -6.57
CA LEU A 541 -10.77 15.36 -7.74
C LEU A 541 -10.77 13.95 -8.34
N MET A 542 -11.16 12.93 -7.58
CA MET A 542 -11.31 11.57 -8.09
C MET A 542 -12.50 11.52 -9.05
N PRO A 543 -12.31 11.10 -10.31
CA PRO A 543 -13.40 11.04 -11.28
C PRO A 543 -14.50 10.05 -10.88
N GLU A 544 -15.74 10.38 -11.20
CA GLU A 544 -16.86 9.44 -11.14
C GLU A 544 -16.80 8.46 -12.31
N LYS A 545 -17.55 7.35 -12.22
CA LYS A 545 -17.73 6.36 -13.29
C LYS A 545 -16.45 5.64 -13.76
N LEU A 546 -15.37 5.66 -12.97
CA LEU A 546 -14.14 4.93 -13.30
C LEU A 546 -14.39 3.42 -13.52
N LEU A 547 -15.30 2.83 -12.74
CA LEU A 547 -15.65 1.40 -12.85
C LEU A 547 -16.50 1.09 -14.08
N ASP A 548 -17.19 2.09 -14.64
CA ASP A 548 -17.99 1.95 -15.86
C ASP A 548 -17.11 1.76 -17.10
N ALA A 549 -15.80 1.94 -17.02
CA ALA A 549 -14.88 1.65 -18.11
C ALA A 549 -14.33 0.21 -18.08
N LEU A 550 -14.45 -0.49 -16.93
CA LEU A 550 -13.88 -1.82 -16.72
C LEU A 550 -14.81 -2.92 -17.23
N THR A 551 -14.29 -4.11 -17.53
CA THR A 551 -15.10 -5.34 -17.58
C THR A 551 -15.39 -5.83 -16.16
N VAL A 552 -16.36 -6.74 -15.99
CA VAL A 552 -16.62 -7.36 -14.68
C VAL A 552 -15.37 -8.09 -14.16
N GLN A 553 -14.61 -8.75 -15.03
CA GLN A 553 -13.39 -9.44 -14.61
C GLN A 553 -12.29 -8.44 -14.20
N GLU A 554 -12.11 -7.34 -14.93
CA GLU A 554 -11.13 -6.30 -14.57
C GLU A 554 -11.48 -5.63 -13.23
N LEU A 555 -12.78 -5.47 -12.92
CA LEU A 555 -13.23 -5.01 -11.61
C LEU A 555 -12.82 -6.00 -10.51
N ARG A 556 -13.04 -7.30 -10.70
CA ARG A 556 -12.60 -8.34 -9.75
C ARG A 556 -11.09 -8.35 -9.57
N ASP A 557 -10.35 -8.22 -10.67
CA ASP A 557 -8.90 -8.21 -10.68
C ASP A 557 -8.36 -6.99 -9.91
N LEU A 558 -8.92 -5.79 -10.14
CA LEU A 558 -8.58 -4.57 -9.40
C LEU A 558 -8.80 -4.75 -7.89
N PHE A 559 -9.93 -5.35 -7.49
CA PHE A 559 -10.23 -5.64 -6.09
C PHE A 559 -9.25 -6.66 -5.50
N ALA A 560 -8.92 -7.71 -6.24
CA ALA A 560 -7.92 -8.69 -5.83
C ALA A 560 -6.55 -8.04 -5.63
N PHE A 561 -6.14 -7.13 -6.52
CA PHE A 561 -4.87 -6.40 -6.41
C PHE A 561 -4.81 -5.50 -5.16
N LEU A 562 -5.84 -4.69 -4.92
CA LEU A 562 -5.93 -3.80 -3.77
C LEU A 562 -5.98 -4.58 -2.44
N THR A 563 -6.74 -5.68 -2.40
CA THR A 563 -6.81 -6.56 -1.23
C THR A 563 -5.47 -7.26 -0.97
N ALA A 564 -4.79 -7.73 -2.01
CA ALA A 564 -3.49 -8.39 -1.90
C ALA A 564 -2.39 -7.48 -1.34
N ARG A 565 -2.58 -6.15 -1.28
CA ARG A 565 -1.66 -5.23 -0.60
C ARG A 565 -1.57 -5.48 0.92
N ALA A 566 -2.50 -6.25 1.49
CA ALA A 566 -2.42 -6.74 2.87
C ALA A 566 -1.28 -7.75 3.06
N ALA A 567 -1.04 -8.60 2.05
CA ALA A 567 -0.23 -9.82 2.17
C ALA A 567 1.26 -9.61 1.88
N LYS A 568 1.66 -8.45 1.33
CA LYS A 568 3.05 -8.17 0.96
C LYS A 568 3.90 -7.53 2.07
N ASN A 569 3.40 -7.40 3.31
CA ASN A 569 4.03 -6.51 4.30
C ASN A 569 4.18 -7.05 5.71
#